data_AF-A0A959FXF1-F1
#
_entry.id   AF-A0A959FXF1-F1
#
_cell.length_a   1.000
_cell.length_b   1.000
_cell.length_c   1.000
_cell.angle_alpha   90.00
_cell.angle_beta   90.00
_cell.angle_gamma   90.00
#
_symmetry.space_group_name_H-M   'P 1'
#
loop_
_entity.id
_entity.type
_entity.pdbx_description
1 polymer ?
#
loop_
_entity_poly.entity_id
_entity_poly.type
_entity_poly.pdbx_seq_one_letter_code
_entity_poly.pdbx_strand_id
1 'polypeptide(L)'
;MLSNKLLRAYVLPLLFLTIVAVNQGSGQCSMSCNNNLNVSLSSTCQQEITADLIVEAAPNCDPSTPDAFAITVYNSFGTLPLPTSPVVTNAQIGQTLSVKATHLSSGNSCWGSITIYDQLAPVITCPPNQTVSCNQPIGPDLMGYAFVLDCSPYTTSHYDSYQDLGCNDPMGIVSRTWLSTDSYGNMSSCVQTFTVQQATLGNVTFPPNLDGIALPALPCTTPNTDPSNTSVPTIDGEPIPQSGSCSISSLYADQVVPTCGNSFTVLRTWTVLEWCTGNLQQATQVIAVKDLVAPVLTGPDTLFMPANDPLSCTGTFLLPQVTFSDNCSDA
;
A
#
# COMPACT_ATOMS: atom_id res chain seq x y z
N MET A 1 -20.10 73.61 -105.45
CA MET A 1 -19.18 72.71 -106.19
C MET A 1 -19.11 71.42 -105.36
N LEU A 2 -19.82 70.36 -105.78
CA LEU A 2 -19.25 69.17 -106.47
C LEU A 2 -18.06 68.61 -105.66
N SER A 3 -18.04 67.34 -105.21
CA SER A 3 -18.32 66.15 -106.01
C SER A 3 -18.32 64.87 -105.15
N ASN A 4 -19.24 63.97 -105.50
CA ASN A 4 -19.18 62.49 -105.53
C ASN A 4 -18.54 61.63 -104.42
N LYS A 5 -19.46 60.89 -103.76
CA LYS A 5 -19.58 59.41 -103.72
C LYS A 5 -18.31 58.55 -103.76
N LEU A 6 -18.20 57.65 -102.79
CA LEU A 6 -18.05 56.20 -103.02
C LEU A 6 -18.39 55.40 -101.75
N LEU A 7 -19.32 54.45 -101.89
CA LEU A 7 -19.75 53.46 -100.90
C LEU A 7 -18.60 52.49 -100.57
N ARG A 8 -18.41 52.19 -99.27
CA ARG A 8 -17.81 50.92 -98.81
C ARG A 8 -18.61 50.38 -97.63
N ALA A 9 -19.23 49.23 -97.85
CA ALA A 9 -19.88 48.44 -96.82
C ALA A 9 -18.82 47.91 -95.84
N TYR A 10 -18.97 48.20 -94.55
CA TYR A 10 -18.20 47.56 -93.50
C TYR A 10 -19.13 46.66 -92.69
N VAL A 11 -18.82 45.38 -92.75
CA VAL A 11 -19.46 44.28 -92.02
C VAL A 11 -19.26 44.52 -90.53
N LEU A 12 -20.36 44.61 -89.77
CA LEU A 12 -20.36 44.62 -88.30
C LEU A 12 -19.92 43.23 -87.83
N PRO A 13 -18.80 43.05 -87.11
CA PRO A 13 -18.53 41.78 -86.46
C PRO A 13 -19.43 41.69 -85.23
N LEU A 14 -20.36 40.74 -85.24
CA LEU A 14 -21.13 40.36 -84.06
C LEU A 14 -20.13 39.86 -83.00
N LEU A 15 -20.10 40.56 -81.87
CA LEU A 15 -19.31 40.27 -80.69
C LEU A 15 -19.77 38.93 -80.07
N PHE A 16 -19.12 37.81 -80.43
CA PHE A 16 -19.26 36.56 -79.70
C PHE A 16 -18.31 36.59 -78.50
N LEU A 17 -18.82 37.09 -77.38
CA LEU A 17 -18.19 36.93 -76.07
C LEU A 17 -18.36 35.45 -75.67
N THR A 18 -17.38 34.62 -76.03
CA THR A 18 -17.26 33.27 -75.50
C THR A 18 -16.96 33.39 -74.02
N ILE A 19 -17.98 33.18 -73.19
CA ILE A 19 -17.79 32.86 -71.78
C ILE A 19 -17.06 31.52 -71.77
N VAL A 20 -15.73 31.55 -71.65
CA VAL A 20 -14.97 30.41 -71.19
C VAL A 20 -15.43 30.21 -69.75
N ALA A 21 -16.40 29.33 -69.55
CA ALA A 21 -16.54 28.68 -68.28
C ALA A 21 -15.22 27.93 -68.07
N VAL A 22 -14.32 28.52 -67.28
CA VAL A 22 -13.25 27.77 -66.66
C VAL A 22 -13.97 26.82 -65.71
N ASN A 23 -14.36 25.66 -66.22
CA ASN A 23 -14.53 24.50 -65.38
C ASN A 23 -13.16 24.31 -64.76
N GLN A 24 -12.99 24.82 -63.53
CA GLN A 24 -12.02 24.28 -62.60
C GLN A 24 -12.42 22.80 -62.47
N GLY A 25 -11.90 21.96 -63.36
CA GLY A 25 -11.96 20.53 -63.17
C GLY A 25 -11.28 20.31 -61.84
N SER A 26 -12.05 19.93 -60.82
CA SER A 26 -11.51 19.44 -59.56
C SER A 26 -10.41 18.45 -59.93
N GLY A 27 -9.15 18.81 -59.68
CA GLY A 27 -8.01 17.96 -60.01
C GLY A 27 -8.30 16.55 -59.50
N GLN A 28 -8.09 15.55 -60.36
CA GLN A 28 -8.32 14.15 -60.00
C GLN A 28 -7.34 13.75 -58.89
N CYS A 29 -7.74 14.00 -57.64
CA CYS A 29 -6.97 13.62 -56.46
C CYS A 29 -7.15 12.12 -56.24
N SER A 30 -6.13 11.35 -56.62
CA SER A 30 -6.02 9.92 -56.30
C SER A 30 -5.24 9.77 -54.99
N MET A 31 -5.71 8.91 -54.10
CA MET A 31 -5.13 8.70 -52.79
C MET A 31 -5.15 7.23 -52.37
N SER A 32 -4.09 6.80 -51.70
CA SER A 32 -3.89 5.46 -51.14
C SER A 32 -3.56 5.58 -49.66
N CYS A 33 -4.11 4.69 -48.84
CA CYS A 33 -3.90 4.66 -47.40
C CYS A 33 -3.18 3.37 -47.00
N ASN A 34 -2.30 3.48 -46.01
CA ASN A 34 -1.74 2.35 -45.29
C ASN A 34 -2.86 1.54 -44.64
N ASN A 35 -2.68 0.22 -44.56
CA ASN A 35 -3.65 -0.70 -43.96
C ASN A 35 -2.98 -1.62 -42.93
N ASN A 36 -3.70 -1.99 -41.86
CA ASN A 36 -3.20 -2.78 -40.73
C ASN A 36 -1.93 -2.20 -40.07
N LEU A 37 -2.01 -0.97 -39.57
CA LEU A 37 -0.91 -0.38 -38.78
C LEU A 37 -1.03 -0.77 -37.29
N ASN A 38 0.11 -0.99 -36.64
CA ASN A 38 0.17 -1.14 -35.19
C ASN A 38 0.54 0.21 -34.57
N VAL A 39 -0.29 0.70 -33.66
CA VAL A 39 -0.13 2.02 -33.03
C VAL A 39 0.05 1.80 -31.53
N SER A 40 1.21 2.18 -31.01
CA SER A 40 1.45 2.21 -29.57
C SER A 40 0.99 3.54 -28.97
N LEU A 41 0.54 3.50 -27.72
CA LEU A 41 0.23 4.71 -26.97
C LEU A 41 1.49 5.33 -26.35
N SER A 42 1.44 6.64 -26.13
CA SER A 42 2.46 7.36 -25.37
C SER A 42 2.24 7.24 -23.85
N SER A 43 3.16 7.80 -23.05
CA SER A 43 3.07 7.81 -21.58
C SER A 43 1.86 8.59 -21.02
N THR A 44 1.16 9.36 -21.84
CA THR A 44 -0.11 10.02 -21.47
C THR A 44 -1.33 9.18 -21.85
N CYS A 45 -1.13 7.94 -22.30
CA CYS A 45 -2.18 7.01 -22.75
C CYS A 45 -3.00 7.51 -23.94
N GLN A 46 -2.37 8.32 -24.78
CA GLN A 46 -2.98 8.87 -25.98
C GLN A 46 -2.01 8.79 -27.16
N GLN A 47 -2.58 8.70 -28.36
CA GLN A 47 -1.86 8.83 -29.61
C GLN A 47 -2.75 9.52 -30.64
N GLU A 48 -2.27 10.58 -31.26
CA GLU A 48 -2.96 11.22 -32.38
C GLU A 48 -2.66 10.49 -33.68
N ILE A 49 -3.71 10.19 -34.45
CA ILE A 49 -3.59 9.58 -35.77
C ILE A 49 -3.50 10.71 -36.80
N THR A 50 -2.32 10.87 -37.40
CA THR A 50 -2.03 11.94 -38.36
C THR A 50 -2.17 11.45 -39.80
N ALA A 51 -2.27 12.40 -40.74
CA ALA A 51 -2.26 12.11 -42.16
C ALA A 51 -0.98 11.38 -42.59
N ASP A 52 0.18 11.75 -42.02
CA ASP A 52 1.47 11.10 -42.30
C ASP A 52 1.49 9.61 -41.92
N LEU A 53 0.70 9.22 -40.92
CA LEU A 53 0.62 7.83 -40.50
C LEU A 53 -0.21 7.00 -41.48
N ILE A 54 -1.35 7.54 -41.94
CA ILE A 54 -2.36 6.76 -42.69
C ILE A 54 -2.29 6.96 -44.20
N VAL A 55 -1.91 8.14 -44.70
CA VAL A 55 -1.87 8.44 -46.13
C VAL A 55 -0.51 7.98 -46.68
N GLU A 56 -0.53 6.94 -47.51
CA GLU A 56 0.69 6.41 -48.13
C GLU A 56 1.08 7.25 -49.36
N ALA A 57 0.09 7.61 -50.18
CA ALA A 57 0.32 8.36 -51.42
C ALA A 57 -0.89 9.23 -51.79
N ALA A 58 -0.61 10.46 -52.21
CA ALA A 58 -1.61 11.40 -52.72
C ALA A 58 -1.05 12.26 -53.88
N PRO A 59 -0.55 11.63 -54.98
CA PRO A 59 0.34 12.28 -55.96
C PRO A 59 -0.30 13.43 -56.75
N ASN A 60 -1.64 13.46 -56.87
CA ASN A 60 -2.37 14.44 -57.66
C ASN A 60 -3.34 15.27 -56.80
N CYS A 61 -3.14 15.28 -55.49
CA CYS A 61 -3.90 16.08 -54.54
C CYS A 61 -3.14 17.39 -54.26
N ASP A 62 -3.82 18.53 -54.38
CA ASP A 62 -3.24 19.85 -54.11
C ASP A 62 -4.18 20.63 -53.17
N PRO A 63 -3.71 21.09 -51.99
CA PRO A 63 -2.39 20.82 -51.40
C PRO A 63 -2.22 19.37 -50.93
N SER A 64 -0.99 18.84 -50.97
CA SER A 64 -0.66 17.48 -50.50
C SER A 64 -0.03 17.44 -49.10
N THR A 65 0.02 18.57 -48.39
CA THR A 65 0.54 18.64 -47.02
C THR A 65 -0.37 17.91 -46.03
N PRO A 66 0.14 17.44 -44.87
CA PRO A 66 -0.67 16.72 -43.88
C PRO A 66 -1.94 17.45 -43.44
N ASP A 67 -1.88 18.78 -43.31
CA ASP A 67 -3.02 19.64 -42.94
C ASP A 67 -4.13 19.71 -44.01
N ALA A 68 -3.87 19.20 -45.22
CA ALA A 68 -4.86 19.11 -46.30
C ALA A 68 -5.86 17.96 -46.11
N PHE A 69 -5.66 17.11 -45.08
CA PHE A 69 -6.45 15.91 -44.84
C PHE A 69 -7.13 15.97 -43.48
N ALA A 70 -8.45 15.72 -43.46
CA ALA A 70 -9.18 15.43 -42.24
C ALA A 70 -9.07 13.94 -41.91
N ILE A 71 -8.61 13.63 -40.71
CA ILE A 71 -8.52 12.26 -40.19
C ILE A 71 -9.71 11.97 -39.29
N THR A 72 -10.40 10.89 -39.59
CA THR A 72 -11.51 10.39 -38.76
C THR A 72 -11.25 8.95 -38.36
N VAL A 73 -11.13 8.72 -37.05
CA VAL A 73 -11.02 7.38 -36.48
C VAL A 73 -12.41 6.92 -36.07
N TYR A 74 -12.81 5.73 -36.51
CA TYR A 74 -14.10 5.13 -36.21
C TYR A 74 -13.96 4.07 -35.10
N ASN A 75 -15.08 3.75 -34.46
CA ASN A 75 -15.17 2.62 -33.55
C ASN A 75 -14.83 1.28 -34.25
N SER A 76 -14.68 0.21 -33.47
CA SER A 76 -14.36 -1.13 -33.97
C SER A 76 -15.38 -1.70 -34.97
N PHE A 77 -16.60 -1.15 -35.01
CA PHE A 77 -17.64 -1.52 -35.98
C PHE A 77 -17.62 -0.66 -37.25
N GLY A 78 -16.72 0.33 -37.36
CA GLY A 78 -16.57 1.21 -38.52
C GLY A 78 -17.77 2.13 -38.81
N THR A 79 -18.70 2.28 -37.86
CA THR A 79 -20.00 2.93 -38.09
C THR A 79 -20.09 4.35 -37.54
N LEU A 80 -19.37 4.65 -36.46
CA LEU A 80 -19.39 5.96 -35.82
C LEU A 80 -17.97 6.47 -35.53
N PRO A 81 -17.67 7.75 -35.77
CA PRO A 81 -16.43 8.37 -35.31
C PRO A 81 -16.26 8.23 -33.81
N LEU A 82 -15.02 8.02 -33.36
CA LEU A 82 -14.69 8.13 -31.94
C LEU A 82 -14.92 9.57 -31.47
N PRO A 83 -15.46 9.78 -30.25
CA PRO A 83 -15.59 11.13 -29.68
C PRO A 83 -14.26 11.87 -29.55
N THR A 84 -13.15 11.12 -29.40
CA THR A 84 -11.79 11.66 -29.27
C THR A 84 -11.07 11.79 -30.61
N SER A 85 -11.68 11.43 -31.73
CA SER A 85 -11.05 11.47 -33.06
C SER A 85 -10.44 12.85 -33.34
N PRO A 86 -9.19 12.93 -33.85
CA PRO A 86 -8.35 11.84 -34.36
C PRO A 86 -7.47 11.13 -33.31
N VAL A 87 -7.68 11.41 -32.02
CA VAL A 87 -6.90 10.82 -30.91
C VAL A 87 -7.50 9.49 -30.47
N VAL A 88 -6.64 8.47 -30.37
CA VAL A 88 -6.94 7.20 -29.70
C VAL A 88 -6.37 7.20 -28.29
N THR A 89 -6.99 6.44 -27.41
CA THR A 89 -6.70 6.41 -25.97
C THR A 89 -6.57 4.96 -25.47
N ASN A 90 -6.24 4.79 -24.19
CA ASN A 90 -6.24 3.47 -23.54
C ASN A 90 -7.56 2.70 -23.69
N ALA A 91 -8.70 3.37 -23.83
CA ALA A 91 -10.00 2.72 -24.02
C ALA A 91 -10.07 1.87 -25.30
N GLN A 92 -9.16 2.07 -26.27
CA GLN A 92 -9.10 1.34 -27.52
C GLN A 92 -8.00 0.27 -27.58
N ILE A 93 -7.23 0.06 -26.51
CA ILE A 93 -6.19 -0.98 -26.46
C ILE A 93 -6.78 -2.35 -26.84
N GLY A 94 -6.08 -3.07 -27.73
CA GLY A 94 -6.48 -4.38 -28.25
C GLY A 94 -7.56 -4.34 -29.34
N GLN A 95 -8.11 -3.17 -29.68
CA GLN A 95 -9.10 -3.02 -30.74
C GLN A 95 -8.44 -2.70 -32.07
N THR A 96 -9.01 -3.24 -33.15
CA THR A 96 -8.73 -2.79 -34.52
C THR A 96 -9.81 -1.79 -34.95
N LEU A 97 -9.40 -0.59 -35.33
CA LEU A 97 -10.24 0.55 -35.67
C LEU A 97 -10.08 0.89 -37.15
N SER A 98 -11.15 1.38 -37.77
CA SER A 98 -11.07 1.94 -39.13
C SER A 98 -10.69 3.42 -39.06
N VAL A 99 -9.77 3.85 -39.92
CA VAL A 99 -9.35 5.25 -40.07
C VAL A 99 -9.62 5.68 -41.50
N LYS A 100 -10.28 6.83 -41.66
CA LYS A 100 -10.53 7.48 -42.95
C LYS A 100 -9.75 8.78 -43.03
N ALA A 101 -8.97 8.94 -44.09
CA ALA A 101 -8.40 10.21 -44.47
C ALA A 101 -9.24 10.82 -45.59
N THR A 102 -9.69 12.05 -45.42
CA THR A 102 -10.47 12.79 -46.42
C THR A 102 -9.71 14.04 -46.84
N HIS A 103 -9.35 14.14 -48.12
CA HIS A 103 -8.70 15.33 -48.65
C HIS A 103 -9.71 16.49 -48.73
N LEU A 104 -9.41 17.61 -48.06
CA LEU A 104 -10.36 18.69 -47.83
C LEU A 104 -10.81 19.38 -49.13
N SER A 105 -9.89 19.57 -50.09
CA SER A 105 -10.19 20.32 -51.32
C SER A 105 -10.95 19.51 -52.37
N SER A 106 -10.71 18.19 -52.46
CA SER A 106 -11.35 17.33 -53.47
C SER A 106 -12.52 16.51 -52.93
N GLY A 107 -12.62 16.34 -51.61
CA GLY A 107 -13.57 15.45 -50.96
C GLY A 107 -13.29 13.96 -51.18
N ASN A 108 -12.22 13.59 -51.89
CA ASN A 108 -11.85 12.18 -52.04
C ASN A 108 -11.34 11.63 -50.70
N SER A 109 -11.45 10.32 -50.52
CA SER A 109 -11.02 9.65 -49.30
C SER A 109 -10.41 8.28 -49.56
N CYS A 110 -9.46 7.90 -48.72
CA CYS A 110 -9.00 6.53 -48.55
C CYS A 110 -9.18 6.09 -47.10
N TRP A 111 -9.12 4.79 -46.86
CA TRP A 111 -9.28 4.22 -45.54
C TRP A 111 -8.27 3.09 -45.30
N GLY A 112 -7.99 2.86 -44.03
CA GLY A 112 -7.20 1.73 -43.55
C GLY A 112 -7.67 1.30 -42.17
N SER A 113 -6.97 0.33 -41.60
CA SER A 113 -7.15 -0.13 -40.23
C SER A 113 -5.91 0.12 -39.38
N ILE A 114 -6.13 0.42 -38.10
CA ILE A 114 -5.08 0.51 -37.08
C ILE A 114 -5.44 -0.40 -35.91
N THR A 115 -4.46 -1.03 -35.28
CA THR A 115 -4.64 -1.79 -34.03
C THR A 115 -3.85 -1.13 -32.91
N ILE A 116 -4.51 -0.89 -31.78
CA ILE A 116 -3.92 -0.14 -30.67
C ILE A 116 -3.27 -1.10 -29.68
N TYR A 117 -2.04 -0.80 -29.30
CA TYR A 117 -1.26 -1.59 -28.35
C TYR A 117 -0.71 -0.72 -27.23
N ASP A 118 -0.53 -1.34 -26.07
CA ASP A 118 0.40 -0.84 -25.07
C ASP A 118 1.73 -1.60 -25.20
N GLN A 119 2.81 -0.85 -25.24
CA GLN A 119 4.18 -1.39 -25.36
C GLN A 119 5.11 -0.77 -24.32
N LEU A 120 4.60 0.14 -23.49
CA LEU A 120 5.39 0.81 -22.48
C LEU A 120 5.25 0.04 -21.17
N ALA A 121 6.33 -0.02 -20.40
CA ALA A 121 6.24 -0.52 -19.05
C ALA A 121 5.49 0.49 -18.15
N PRO A 122 4.83 0.01 -17.08
CA PRO A 122 4.26 0.89 -16.07
C PRO A 122 5.29 1.90 -15.55
N VAL A 123 4.89 3.14 -15.31
CA VAL A 123 5.74 4.13 -14.64
C VAL A 123 5.56 3.99 -13.13
N ILE A 124 6.61 3.55 -12.44
CA ILE A 124 6.61 3.34 -10.99
C ILE A 124 7.44 4.40 -10.27
N THR A 125 6.87 4.99 -9.21
CA THR A 125 7.54 5.93 -8.31
C THR A 125 7.56 5.37 -6.90
N CYS A 126 8.75 5.21 -6.33
CA CYS A 126 8.91 4.69 -4.98
C CYS A 126 8.52 5.73 -3.92
N PRO A 127 8.06 5.26 -2.74
CA PRO A 127 7.98 6.14 -1.58
C PRO A 127 9.39 6.61 -1.18
N PRO A 128 9.51 7.70 -0.40
CA PRO A 128 10.81 8.20 0.04
C PRO A 128 11.53 7.18 0.93
N ASN A 129 12.86 7.25 0.90
CA ASN A 129 13.71 6.52 1.84
C ASN A 129 13.46 7.02 3.27
N GLN A 130 13.56 6.14 4.25
CA GLN A 130 13.29 6.46 5.65
C GLN A 130 14.36 5.90 6.58
N THR A 131 14.47 6.50 7.76
CA THR A 131 15.25 5.96 8.87
C THR A 131 14.28 5.39 9.89
N VAL A 132 14.50 4.15 10.32
CA VAL A 132 13.60 3.41 11.21
C VAL A 132 14.39 2.81 12.36
N SER A 133 13.76 2.69 13.52
CA SER A 133 14.32 1.87 14.58
C SER A 133 14.15 0.39 14.20
N CYS A 134 15.19 -0.40 14.43
CA CYS A 134 15.23 -1.86 14.30
C CYS A 134 14.08 -2.67 14.93
N ASN A 135 13.43 -2.14 15.98
CA ASN A 135 12.31 -2.73 16.70
C ASN A 135 10.96 -2.26 16.14
N GLN A 136 10.98 -1.36 15.14
CA GLN A 136 9.77 -0.82 14.55
C GLN A 136 9.32 -1.66 13.33
N PRO A 137 8.01 -1.91 13.18
CA PRO A 137 7.48 -2.53 11.97
C PRO A 137 7.69 -1.64 10.73
N ILE A 138 8.12 -2.26 9.63
CA ILE A 138 8.41 -1.58 8.35
C ILE A 138 7.39 -1.88 7.24
N GLY A 139 6.17 -2.29 7.61
CA GLY A 139 5.11 -2.63 6.66
C GLY A 139 4.73 -1.45 5.75
N PRO A 140 4.27 -1.70 4.51
CA PRO A 140 3.85 -0.64 3.58
C PRO A 140 2.79 0.33 4.14
N ASP A 141 1.89 -0.14 5.01
CA ASP A 141 0.89 0.72 5.68
C ASP A 141 1.53 1.86 6.50
N LEU A 142 2.76 1.66 6.97
CA LEU A 142 3.53 2.65 7.73
C LEU A 142 4.55 3.37 6.83
N MET A 143 5.16 2.63 5.90
CA MET A 143 6.31 3.10 5.13
C MET A 143 5.96 3.68 3.75
N GLY A 144 4.69 3.59 3.37
CA GLY A 144 4.16 4.01 2.07
C GLY A 144 4.14 2.89 1.04
N TYR A 145 3.24 3.06 0.07
CA TYR A 145 3.11 2.22 -1.12
C TYR A 145 3.70 2.93 -2.34
N ALA A 146 4.29 2.16 -3.26
CA ALA A 146 4.72 2.72 -4.54
C ALA A 146 3.52 3.21 -5.36
N PHE A 147 3.71 4.32 -6.06
CA PHE A 147 2.71 4.87 -6.97
C PHE A 147 2.98 4.38 -8.39
N VAL A 148 1.95 3.89 -9.08
CA VAL A 148 2.07 3.31 -10.42
C VAL A 148 1.08 3.98 -11.36
N LEU A 149 1.57 4.38 -12.53
CA LEU A 149 0.78 4.86 -13.65
C LEU A 149 1.01 3.96 -14.86
N ASP A 150 -0.07 3.55 -15.50
CA ASP A 150 0.00 2.76 -16.73
C ASP A 150 -1.28 2.89 -17.55
N CYS A 151 -1.18 2.60 -18.85
CA CYS A 151 -2.30 2.65 -19.78
C CYS A 151 -3.08 1.34 -19.80
N SER A 152 -2.47 0.25 -19.36
CA SER A 152 -3.06 -1.08 -19.24
C SER A 152 -3.32 -1.48 -17.78
N PRO A 153 -4.17 -2.48 -17.53
CA PRO A 153 -4.24 -3.12 -16.22
C PRO A 153 -2.88 -3.69 -15.81
N TYR A 154 -2.52 -3.52 -14.54
CA TYR A 154 -1.25 -3.99 -14.00
C TYR A 154 -1.42 -4.65 -12.63
N THR A 155 -0.38 -5.34 -12.21
CA THR A 155 -0.24 -5.92 -10.88
C THR A 155 1.04 -5.39 -10.22
N THR A 156 1.01 -5.18 -8.91
CA THR A 156 2.16 -4.68 -8.15
C THR A 156 2.47 -5.62 -6.99
N SER A 157 3.75 -5.87 -6.77
CA SER A 157 4.26 -6.67 -5.65
C SER A 157 5.51 -6.02 -5.06
N HIS A 158 5.94 -6.48 -3.89
CA HIS A 158 7.19 -6.05 -3.28
C HIS A 158 7.89 -7.21 -2.57
N TYR A 159 9.20 -7.07 -2.41
CA TYR A 159 10.01 -7.93 -1.56
C TYR A 159 11.14 -7.12 -0.93
N ASP A 160 11.60 -7.59 0.23
CA ASP A 160 12.62 -6.93 1.03
C ASP A 160 13.90 -7.76 1.04
N SER A 161 15.05 -7.09 0.99
CA SER A 161 16.34 -7.66 1.35
C SER A 161 16.93 -6.90 2.53
N TYR A 162 17.59 -7.61 3.43
CA TYR A 162 18.24 -7.05 4.60
C TYR A 162 19.75 -7.23 4.53
N GLN A 163 20.47 -6.14 4.74
CA GLN A 163 21.91 -6.14 4.95
C GLN A 163 22.18 -5.85 6.42
N ASP A 164 22.75 -6.83 7.11
CA ASP A 164 23.24 -6.67 8.47
C ASP A 164 24.60 -5.97 8.46
N LEU A 165 24.71 -4.86 9.20
CA LEU A 165 25.96 -4.13 9.44
C LEU A 165 26.44 -4.31 10.88
N GLY A 166 25.77 -5.14 11.69
CA GLY A 166 26.13 -5.40 13.08
C GLY A 166 26.07 -4.14 13.95
N CYS A 167 27.10 -3.91 14.75
CA CYS A 167 27.16 -2.79 15.70
C CYS A 167 27.56 -1.44 15.10
N ASN A 168 27.43 -1.28 13.78
CA ASN A 168 27.70 -0.02 13.09
C ASN A 168 26.50 0.94 13.21
N ASP A 169 26.71 2.21 12.84
CA ASP A 169 25.65 3.20 12.67
C ASP A 169 25.58 3.61 11.20
N PRO A 170 24.56 3.17 10.44
CA PRO A 170 23.41 2.37 10.87
C PRO A 170 23.76 0.89 11.12
N MET A 171 22.90 0.18 11.86
CA MET A 171 23.09 -1.26 12.13
C MET A 171 22.73 -2.14 10.94
N GLY A 172 21.96 -1.61 10.00
CA GLY A 172 21.46 -2.37 8.89
C GLY A 172 20.79 -1.50 7.84
N ILE A 173 20.61 -2.10 6.67
CA ILE A 173 19.92 -1.48 5.55
C ILE A 173 18.89 -2.48 5.04
N VAL A 174 17.63 -2.07 4.99
CA VAL A 174 16.58 -2.83 4.28
C VAL A 174 16.38 -2.17 2.91
N SER A 175 16.41 -2.95 1.84
CA SER A 175 16.06 -2.50 0.50
C SER A 175 14.76 -3.17 0.06
N ARG A 176 13.69 -2.40 0.00
CA ARG A 176 12.39 -2.84 -0.54
C ARG A 176 12.34 -2.57 -2.02
N THR A 177 12.19 -3.64 -2.80
CA THR A 177 12.01 -3.54 -4.25
C THR A 177 10.53 -3.65 -4.56
N TRP A 178 9.98 -2.63 -5.21
CA TRP A 178 8.63 -2.64 -5.76
C TRP A 178 8.69 -3.06 -7.22
N LEU A 179 7.81 -3.97 -7.63
CA LEU A 179 7.71 -4.48 -8.99
C LEU A 179 6.30 -4.28 -9.50
N SER A 180 6.16 -3.72 -10.69
CA SER A 180 4.89 -3.64 -11.41
C SER A 180 4.98 -4.31 -12.77
N THR A 181 3.96 -5.09 -13.11
CA THR A 181 3.84 -5.81 -14.38
C THR A 181 2.48 -5.55 -14.99
N ASP A 182 2.45 -5.07 -16.24
CA ASP A 182 1.22 -4.85 -16.99
C ASP A 182 0.65 -6.15 -17.58
N SER A 183 -0.53 -6.08 -18.19
CA SER A 183 -1.18 -7.23 -18.84
C SER A 183 -0.45 -7.75 -20.10
N TYR A 184 0.53 -7.00 -20.61
CA TYR A 184 1.32 -7.33 -21.79
C TYR A 184 2.71 -7.91 -21.43
N GLY A 185 3.03 -7.97 -20.14
CA GLY A 185 4.28 -8.49 -19.61
C GLY A 185 5.41 -7.46 -19.52
N ASN A 186 5.13 -6.18 -19.78
CA ASN A 186 6.11 -5.13 -19.54
C ASN A 186 6.25 -4.88 -18.04
N MET A 187 7.50 -4.69 -17.60
CA MET A 187 7.85 -4.63 -16.18
C MET A 187 8.63 -3.37 -15.86
N SER A 188 8.37 -2.80 -14.69
CA SER A 188 9.18 -1.75 -14.09
C SER A 188 9.38 -1.99 -12.61
N SER A 189 10.46 -1.46 -12.07
CA SER A 189 10.76 -1.55 -10.65
C SER A 189 11.39 -0.27 -10.12
N CYS A 190 11.27 -0.10 -8.80
CA CYS A 190 12.00 0.92 -8.06
C CYS A 190 12.40 0.36 -6.69
N VAL A 191 13.40 0.99 -6.07
CA VAL A 191 13.91 0.59 -4.75
C VAL A 191 13.69 1.71 -3.75
N GLN A 192 13.08 1.36 -2.62
CA GLN A 192 13.00 2.18 -1.42
C GLN A 192 13.98 1.62 -0.39
N THR A 193 14.77 2.49 0.24
CA THR A 193 15.77 2.11 1.23
C THR A 193 15.34 2.55 2.63
N PHE A 194 15.45 1.64 3.59
CA PHE A 194 15.31 1.92 5.02
C PHE A 194 16.65 1.80 5.72
N THR A 195 17.07 2.88 6.36
CA THR A 195 18.24 2.92 7.22
C THR A 195 17.83 2.49 8.63
N VAL A 196 18.37 1.36 9.11
CA VAL A 196 17.98 0.77 10.39
C VAL A 196 18.90 1.26 11.50
N GLN A 197 18.34 1.96 12.48
CA GLN A 197 19.06 2.47 13.64
C GLN A 197 19.03 1.51 14.82
N GLN A 198 20.06 1.62 15.67
CA GLN A 198 20.11 0.94 16.97
C GLN A 198 19.06 1.51 17.90
N ALA A 199 18.33 0.62 18.56
CA ALA A 199 17.50 0.99 19.68
C ALA A 199 18.41 1.39 20.85
N THR A 200 17.94 2.34 21.66
CA THR A 200 18.74 2.88 22.76
C THR A 200 18.17 2.46 24.10
N LEU A 201 19.04 2.17 25.08
CA LEU A 201 18.59 1.84 26.44
C LEU A 201 17.79 2.96 27.12
N GLY A 202 17.81 4.19 26.58
CA GLY A 202 17.05 5.33 27.10
C GLY A 202 15.53 5.15 27.07
N ASN A 203 15.02 4.31 26.17
CA ASN A 203 13.57 4.08 26.01
C ASN A 203 13.10 2.75 26.62
N VAL A 204 13.95 2.06 27.40
CA VAL A 204 13.58 0.82 28.07
C VAL A 204 12.57 1.10 29.17
N THR A 205 11.45 0.38 29.14
CA THR A 205 10.44 0.39 30.20
C THR A 205 10.37 -0.97 30.87
N PHE A 206 10.63 -1.01 32.17
CA PHE A 206 10.55 -2.22 32.98
C PHE A 206 9.11 -2.49 33.44
N PRO A 207 8.74 -3.77 33.64
CA PRO A 207 7.38 -4.12 34.04
C PRO A 207 7.08 -3.65 35.48
N PRO A 208 5.83 -3.27 35.77
CA PRO A 208 5.41 -2.81 37.09
C PRO A 208 5.38 -3.94 38.13
N ASN A 209 5.38 -3.57 39.42
CA ASN A 209 5.24 -4.53 40.53
C ASN A 209 3.81 -5.08 40.64
N LEU A 210 3.69 -6.34 41.03
CA LEU A 210 2.43 -7.00 41.43
C LEU A 210 2.42 -7.20 42.95
N ASP A 211 2.49 -6.11 43.72
CA ASP A 211 2.65 -6.11 45.19
C ASP A 211 1.35 -5.82 45.96
N GLY A 212 0.26 -5.51 45.26
CA GLY A 212 -1.01 -5.03 45.80
C GLY A 212 -1.08 -3.51 45.97
N ILE A 213 -0.02 -2.77 45.58
CA ILE A 213 0.03 -1.31 45.59
C ILE A 213 0.07 -0.80 44.15
N ALA A 214 1.07 -1.23 43.37
CA ALA A 214 1.20 -0.84 41.97
C ALA A 214 0.21 -1.60 41.08
N LEU A 215 0.17 -2.92 41.20
CA LEU A 215 -0.84 -3.81 40.62
C LEU A 215 -1.27 -4.87 41.63
N PRO A 216 -2.44 -5.50 41.45
CA PRO A 216 -2.90 -6.58 42.33
C PRO A 216 -1.87 -7.70 42.48
N ALA A 217 -1.74 -8.21 43.71
CA ALA A 217 -0.95 -9.40 44.00
C ALA A 217 -1.60 -10.64 43.37
N LEU A 218 -0.79 -11.66 43.09
CA LEU A 218 -1.26 -12.94 42.56
C LEU A 218 -1.88 -13.80 43.67
N PRO A 219 -2.94 -14.58 43.38
CA PRO A 219 -3.49 -15.51 44.35
C PRO A 219 -2.56 -16.71 44.58
N CYS A 220 -2.40 -17.09 45.83
CA CYS A 220 -1.60 -18.24 46.27
C CYS A 220 -2.21 -19.62 45.93
N THR A 221 -3.47 -19.70 45.52
CA THR A 221 -4.11 -20.96 45.11
C THR A 221 -3.64 -21.46 43.75
N THR A 222 -3.30 -20.54 42.84
CA THR A 222 -2.83 -20.81 41.48
C THR A 222 -1.83 -19.75 41.04
N PRO A 223 -0.68 -19.62 41.73
CA PRO A 223 0.28 -18.58 41.42
C PRO A 223 0.91 -18.85 40.05
N ASN A 224 0.85 -17.86 39.16
CA ASN A 224 1.55 -17.90 37.89
C ASN A 224 2.47 -16.67 37.77
N THR A 225 3.72 -16.87 38.15
CA THR A 225 4.75 -15.82 38.15
C THR A 225 5.52 -15.76 36.83
N ASP A 226 5.09 -16.48 35.79
CA ASP A 226 5.77 -16.50 34.50
C ASP A 226 5.81 -15.08 33.89
N PRO A 227 6.90 -14.66 33.25
CA PRO A 227 6.97 -13.38 32.54
C PRO A 227 5.83 -13.12 31.54
N SER A 228 5.30 -14.16 30.90
CA SER A 228 4.12 -14.03 30.01
C SER A 228 2.87 -13.54 30.73
N ASN A 229 2.76 -13.76 32.05
CA ASN A 229 1.65 -13.29 32.89
C ASN A 229 2.00 -12.08 33.76
N THR A 230 3.29 -11.79 33.93
CA THR A 230 3.78 -10.71 34.80
C THR A 230 4.43 -9.57 34.01
N SER A 231 4.32 -9.61 32.69
CA SER A 231 4.93 -8.69 31.72
C SER A 231 6.46 -8.80 31.64
N VAL A 232 7.02 -8.24 30.57
CA VAL A 232 8.46 -8.22 30.26
C VAL A 232 8.92 -6.79 30.00
N PRO A 233 10.24 -6.50 30.06
CA PRO A 233 10.78 -5.23 29.61
C PRO A 233 10.43 -4.96 28.14
N THR A 234 10.13 -3.71 27.84
CA THR A 234 9.81 -3.24 26.48
C THR A 234 10.72 -2.10 26.07
N ILE A 235 10.87 -1.89 24.77
CA ILE A 235 11.55 -0.75 24.16
C ILE A 235 10.67 -0.16 23.06
N ASP A 236 10.33 1.12 23.20
CA ASP A 236 9.31 1.80 22.38
C ASP A 236 7.95 1.09 22.34
N GLY A 237 7.60 0.38 23.42
CA GLY A 237 6.36 -0.38 23.55
C GLY A 237 6.45 -1.84 23.09
N GLU A 238 7.53 -2.23 22.40
CA GLU A 238 7.71 -3.59 21.91
C GLU A 238 8.51 -4.46 22.89
N PRO A 239 8.10 -5.72 23.16
CA PRO A 239 8.81 -6.64 24.05
C PRO A 239 10.26 -6.87 23.63
N ILE A 240 11.17 -6.83 24.59
CA ILE A 240 12.58 -7.19 24.37
C ILE A 240 12.70 -8.72 24.48
N PRO A 241 13.14 -9.44 23.43
CA PRO A 241 13.28 -10.88 23.51
C PRO A 241 14.56 -11.29 24.25
N GLN A 242 14.50 -12.41 24.98
CA GLN A 242 15.66 -12.98 25.65
C GLN A 242 16.73 -13.48 24.67
N SER A 243 16.33 -13.95 23.48
CA SER A 243 17.23 -14.34 22.39
C SER A 243 18.00 -13.15 21.79
N GLY A 244 17.64 -11.93 22.16
CA GLY A 244 18.14 -10.72 21.56
C GLY A 244 17.45 -10.37 20.25
N SER A 245 17.26 -9.08 20.04
CA SER A 245 16.87 -8.45 18.78
C SER A 245 17.37 -7.01 18.80
N CYS A 246 17.74 -6.45 17.66
CA CYS A 246 18.24 -5.08 17.61
C CYS A 246 19.38 -4.79 18.61
N SER A 247 20.40 -5.63 18.63
CA SER A 247 21.54 -5.39 19.53
C SER A 247 21.23 -5.38 21.03
N ILE A 248 19.99 -5.71 21.44
CA ILE A 248 19.49 -5.66 22.81
C ILE A 248 18.85 -6.99 23.21
N SER A 249 19.12 -7.46 24.42
CA SER A 249 18.46 -8.63 25.02
C SER A 249 18.01 -8.33 26.44
N SER A 250 16.99 -9.05 26.91
CA SER A 250 16.54 -9.00 28.31
C SER A 250 16.68 -10.35 29.00
N LEU A 251 17.28 -10.37 30.17
CA LEU A 251 17.44 -11.53 31.04
C LEU A 251 16.73 -11.26 32.37
N TYR A 252 16.37 -12.31 33.10
CA TYR A 252 15.86 -12.17 34.46
C TYR A 252 16.42 -13.24 35.40
N ALA A 253 16.46 -12.90 36.69
CA ALA A 253 16.77 -13.82 37.77
C ALA A 253 15.77 -13.63 38.90
N ASP A 254 15.20 -14.74 39.38
CA ASP A 254 14.19 -14.75 40.42
C ASP A 254 14.81 -15.15 41.76
N GLN A 255 14.51 -14.36 42.79
CA GLN A 255 14.72 -14.74 44.18
C GLN A 255 13.37 -14.87 44.87
N VAL A 256 13.06 -16.07 45.36
CA VAL A 256 11.83 -16.34 46.10
C VAL A 256 12.08 -16.13 47.59
N VAL A 257 11.26 -15.28 48.21
CA VAL A 257 11.23 -15.01 49.64
C VAL A 257 9.95 -15.63 50.21
N PRO A 258 10.04 -16.78 50.92
CA PRO A 258 8.90 -17.37 51.60
C PRO A 258 8.34 -16.41 52.64
N THR A 259 7.02 -16.38 52.78
CA THR A 259 6.34 -15.62 53.85
C THR A 259 5.63 -16.57 54.80
N CYS A 260 4.31 -16.72 54.69
CA CYS A 260 3.50 -17.63 55.50
C CYS A 260 2.69 -18.58 54.62
N GLY A 261 2.65 -19.86 55.01
CA GLY A 261 1.97 -20.90 54.24
C GLY A 261 2.42 -20.95 52.78
N ASN A 262 1.46 -20.94 51.84
CA ASN A 262 1.69 -20.93 50.40
C ASN A 262 1.93 -19.53 49.82
N SER A 263 2.00 -18.49 50.66
CA SER A 263 2.31 -17.12 50.23
C SER A 263 3.83 -16.89 50.18
N PHE A 264 4.27 -16.16 49.16
CA PHE A 264 5.67 -15.80 48.97
C PHE A 264 5.80 -14.53 48.13
N THR A 265 6.98 -13.92 48.13
CA THR A 265 7.31 -12.80 47.23
C THR A 265 8.45 -13.20 46.31
N VAL A 266 8.30 -12.96 45.02
CA VAL A 266 9.39 -13.08 44.04
C VAL A 266 9.98 -11.70 43.82
N LEU A 267 11.28 -11.57 44.08
CA LEU A 267 12.08 -10.42 43.67
C LEU A 267 12.74 -10.79 42.34
N ARG A 268 12.15 -10.34 41.23
CA ARG A 268 12.66 -10.58 39.89
C ARG A 268 13.57 -9.43 39.47
N THR A 269 14.83 -9.72 39.22
CA THR A 269 15.76 -8.72 38.70
C THR A 269 15.85 -8.85 37.18
N TRP A 270 15.34 -7.84 36.48
CA TRP A 270 15.48 -7.70 35.04
C TRP A 270 16.84 -7.08 34.69
N THR A 271 17.52 -7.63 33.70
CA THR A 271 18.76 -7.07 33.13
C THR A 271 18.58 -6.92 31.63
N VAL A 272 18.62 -5.69 31.14
CA VAL A 272 18.62 -5.38 29.71
C VAL A 272 20.03 -5.02 29.29
N LEU A 273 20.60 -5.76 28.34
CA LEU A 273 21.96 -5.60 27.83
C LEU A 273 21.91 -5.12 26.38
N GLU A 274 22.60 -4.03 26.09
CA GLU A 274 22.96 -3.62 24.73
C GLU A 274 24.37 -4.14 24.43
N TRP A 275 24.50 -5.21 23.64
CA TRP A 275 25.81 -5.89 23.50
C TRP A 275 26.78 -5.17 22.57
N CYS A 276 26.31 -4.22 21.75
CA CYS A 276 27.17 -3.42 20.89
C CYS A 276 28.01 -2.40 21.67
N THR A 277 27.42 -1.80 22.71
CA THR A 277 28.09 -0.83 23.58
C THR A 277 28.60 -1.47 24.86
N GLY A 278 28.02 -2.61 25.27
CA GLY A 278 28.24 -3.22 26.58
C GLY A 278 27.47 -2.53 27.72
N ASN A 279 26.61 -1.56 27.41
CA ASN A 279 25.79 -0.89 28.41
C ASN A 279 24.66 -1.82 28.89
N LEU A 280 24.27 -1.65 30.15
CA LEU A 280 23.15 -2.39 30.73
C LEU A 280 22.27 -1.51 31.60
N GLN A 281 21.00 -1.87 31.69
CA GLN A 281 20.08 -1.36 32.69
C GLN A 281 19.48 -2.51 33.49
N GLN A 282 19.20 -2.25 34.77
CA GLN A 282 18.60 -3.21 35.67
C GLN A 282 17.46 -2.59 36.46
N ALA A 283 16.44 -3.40 36.74
CA ALA A 283 15.37 -3.04 37.65
C ALA A 283 14.84 -4.28 38.37
N THR A 284 14.35 -4.11 39.59
CA THR A 284 13.71 -5.17 40.36
C THR A 284 12.20 -5.02 40.28
N GLN A 285 11.52 -6.07 39.83
CA GLN A 285 10.09 -6.24 39.89
C GLN A 285 9.73 -7.08 41.12
N VAL A 286 8.79 -6.58 41.93
CA VAL A 286 8.26 -7.27 43.11
C VAL A 286 6.94 -7.94 42.74
N ILE A 287 6.88 -9.26 42.86
CA ILE A 287 5.68 -10.06 42.57
C ILE A 287 5.26 -10.75 43.86
N ALA A 288 4.19 -10.26 44.47
CA ALA A 288 3.63 -10.84 45.69
C ALA A 288 2.60 -11.91 45.33
N VAL A 289 2.74 -13.07 45.94
CA VAL A 289 1.74 -14.14 45.97
C VAL A 289 1.13 -14.13 47.36
N LYS A 290 -0.15 -13.75 47.44
CA LYS A 290 -0.86 -13.53 48.70
C LYS A 290 -2.12 -14.36 48.77
N ASP A 291 -2.53 -14.65 49.99
CA ASP A 291 -3.91 -15.01 50.24
C ASP A 291 -4.83 -13.79 50.11
N LEU A 292 -5.85 -13.98 49.29
CA LEU A 292 -6.86 -12.98 48.95
C LEU A 292 -8.26 -13.42 49.38
N VAL A 293 -8.40 -14.61 50.00
CA VAL A 293 -9.67 -15.21 50.39
C VAL A 293 -9.70 -15.32 51.91
N ALA A 294 -10.81 -14.95 52.53
CA ALA A 294 -10.93 -15.10 53.98
C ALA A 294 -11.02 -16.60 54.37
N PRO A 295 -10.50 -16.99 55.54
CA PRO A 295 -10.60 -18.37 56.02
C PRO A 295 -12.05 -18.75 56.27
N VAL A 296 -12.36 -20.04 56.06
CA VAL A 296 -13.69 -20.60 56.32
C VAL A 296 -13.72 -21.19 57.73
N LEU A 297 -14.65 -20.71 58.55
CA LEU A 297 -14.92 -21.26 59.88
C LEU A 297 -15.98 -22.36 59.75
N THR A 298 -15.63 -23.58 60.14
CA THR A 298 -16.57 -24.71 60.17
C THR A 298 -16.82 -25.10 61.62
N GLY A 299 -18.07 -24.95 62.06
CA GLY A 299 -18.51 -25.28 63.41
C GLY A 299 -20.03 -25.22 63.53
N PRO A 300 -20.61 -25.72 64.63
CA PRO A 300 -22.05 -25.62 64.85
C PRO A 300 -22.46 -24.18 65.17
N ASP A 301 -23.35 -23.60 64.36
CA ASP A 301 -23.93 -22.26 64.57
C ASP A 301 -24.82 -22.19 65.81
N THR A 302 -25.31 -23.35 66.29
CA THR A 302 -26.18 -23.47 67.46
C THR A 302 -25.69 -24.55 68.40
N LEU A 303 -25.55 -24.20 69.68
CA LEU A 303 -25.21 -25.13 70.74
C LEU A 303 -26.48 -25.49 71.52
N PHE A 304 -26.75 -26.79 71.65
CA PHE A 304 -27.84 -27.29 72.48
C PHE A 304 -27.30 -27.67 73.86
N MET A 305 -27.72 -26.94 74.89
CA MET A 305 -27.37 -27.25 76.28
C MET A 305 -28.55 -27.96 76.96
N PRO A 306 -28.49 -29.29 77.16
CA PRO A 306 -29.52 -29.97 77.93
C PRO A 306 -29.41 -29.56 79.41
N ALA A 307 -30.52 -29.15 80.01
CA ALA A 307 -30.60 -29.04 81.46
C ALA A 307 -30.51 -30.44 82.06
N ASN A 308 -29.37 -30.76 82.64
CA ASN A 308 -29.08 -32.06 83.26
C ASN A 308 -29.67 -32.20 84.67
N ASP A 309 -30.12 -31.09 85.29
CA ASP A 309 -30.80 -31.07 86.59
C ASP A 309 -31.95 -30.05 86.58
N PRO A 310 -33.22 -30.45 86.80
CA PRO A 310 -34.36 -29.55 86.85
C PRO A 310 -34.40 -28.62 88.09
N LEU A 311 -33.49 -28.80 89.07
CA LEU A 311 -33.43 -28.01 90.30
C LEU A 311 -32.18 -27.11 90.41
N SER A 312 -31.25 -27.18 89.46
CA SER A 312 -30.04 -26.33 89.46
C SER A 312 -30.04 -25.37 88.26
N CYS A 313 -29.84 -24.07 88.50
CA CYS A 313 -29.74 -23.06 87.44
C CYS A 313 -28.35 -23.00 86.78
N THR A 314 -27.53 -24.04 86.92
CA THR A 314 -26.13 -24.05 86.47
C THR A 314 -25.82 -25.34 85.72
N GLY A 315 -25.22 -25.24 84.54
CA GLY A 315 -24.77 -26.38 83.75
C GLY A 315 -23.33 -26.18 83.27
N THR A 316 -22.60 -27.28 83.13
CA THR A 316 -21.31 -27.30 82.44
C THR A 316 -21.52 -27.85 81.03
N PHE A 317 -21.00 -27.16 80.02
CA PHE A 317 -21.12 -27.55 78.63
C PHE A 317 -19.75 -27.60 77.99
N LEU A 318 -19.44 -28.70 77.29
CA LEU A 318 -18.23 -28.81 76.51
C LEU A 318 -18.47 -28.16 75.15
N LEU A 319 -17.75 -27.09 74.86
CA LEU A 319 -17.80 -26.45 73.55
C LEU A 319 -17.23 -27.43 72.51
N PRO A 320 -17.97 -27.73 71.43
CA PRO A 320 -17.43 -28.49 70.32
C PRO A 320 -16.27 -27.72 69.68
N GLN A 321 -15.28 -28.46 69.19
CA GLN A 321 -14.14 -27.88 68.51
C GLN A 321 -14.60 -27.19 67.22
N VAL A 322 -14.18 -25.95 67.03
CA VAL A 322 -14.27 -25.25 65.74
C VAL A 322 -13.03 -25.57 64.92
N THR A 323 -13.19 -25.78 63.62
CA THR A 323 -12.05 -25.95 62.71
C THR A 323 -12.01 -24.79 61.73
N PHE A 324 -10.80 -24.30 61.50
CA PHE A 324 -10.50 -23.30 60.49
C PHE A 324 -9.92 -24.03 59.29
N SER A 325 -10.35 -23.66 58.09
CA SER A 325 -9.68 -24.05 56.87
C SER A 325 -9.35 -22.79 56.09
N ASP A 326 -8.10 -22.65 55.70
CA ASP A 326 -7.63 -21.58 54.85
C ASP A 326 -6.98 -22.14 53.59
N ASN A 327 -7.07 -21.41 52.48
CA ASN A 327 -6.61 -21.87 51.17
C ASN A 327 -5.07 -21.83 51.05
N CYS A 328 -4.40 -21.04 51.89
CA CYS A 328 -2.99 -20.71 51.73
C CYS A 328 -2.20 -20.59 53.03
N SER A 329 -2.80 -20.94 54.16
CA SER A 329 -2.11 -21.26 55.40
C SER A 329 -2.66 -22.55 56.00
N ASP A 330 -1.79 -23.33 56.64
CA ASP A 330 -2.28 -24.39 57.53
C ASP A 330 -2.78 -23.70 58.80
N ALA A 331 -4.00 -24.06 59.22
CA ALA A 331 -4.72 -23.47 60.36
C ALA A 331 -3.97 -23.53 61.70
#